data_AF-A0A3A2Z2N7-F1
#
_entry.id   AF-A0A3A2Z2N7-F1
#
_cell.length_a   1.000
_cell.length_b   1.000
_cell.length_c   1.000
_cell.angle_alpha   90.00
_cell.angle_beta   90.00
_cell.angle_gamma   90.00
#
_symmetry.space_group_name_H-M   'P 1'
#
loop_
_entity.id
_entity.type
_entity.pdbx_description
1 polymer ?
#
loop_
_entity_poly.entity_id
_entity_poly.type
_entity_poly.pdbx_seq_one_letter_code
_entity_poly.pdbx_strand_id
1 'polypeptide(L)'
;AQLRKTPVAGDVDLKYIASKTHGFSGADLGFVTQRAVKLAIKESIAADIERQKEREAAGEDAMDADEGEDPVPELTRRHFEEAMQAARRSSGGSAFFKFPSAGQEADAANGTGFGDAGNDDSLYD
;
A
#
# COMPACT_ATOMS: atom_id res chain seq x y z
N ALA A 1 2.71 16.70 6.74
CA ALA A 1 1.41 16.05 7.03
C ALA A 1 0.74 15.72 5.70
N GLN A 2 0.38 14.45 5.48
CA GLN A 2 0.01 13.91 4.16
C GLN A 2 -1.30 14.47 3.60
N LEU A 3 -2.22 14.95 4.44
CA LEU A 3 -3.55 15.43 4.03
C LEU A 3 -3.61 16.96 3.82
N ARG A 4 -2.50 17.69 3.90
CA ARG A 4 -2.49 19.17 3.89
C ARG A 4 -3.03 19.82 2.62
N LYS A 5 -2.95 19.13 1.49
CA LYS A 5 -3.43 19.59 0.18
C LYS A 5 -4.48 18.63 -0.39
N THR A 6 -5.06 17.79 0.46
CA THR A 6 -6.02 16.77 0.06
C THR A 6 -7.35 17.16 0.67
N PRO A 7 -8.41 17.36 -0.13
CA PRO A 7 -9.74 17.62 0.39
C PRO A 7 -10.23 16.39 1.17
N VAL A 8 -10.73 16.63 2.38
CA VAL A 8 -11.23 15.61 3.30
C VAL A 8 -12.63 16.03 3.72
N ALA A 9 -13.57 15.10 3.59
CA ALA A 9 -14.97 15.38 3.91
C ALA A 9 -15.15 15.69 5.39
N GLY A 10 -16.12 16.56 5.69
CA GLY A 10 -16.41 17.01 7.06
C GLY A 10 -16.87 15.90 8.01
N ASP A 11 -17.25 14.73 7.48
CA ASP A 11 -17.66 13.54 8.24
C ASP A 11 -16.47 12.67 8.71
N VAL A 12 -15.24 13.02 8.33
CA VAL A 12 -14.01 12.35 8.73
C VAL A 12 -13.45 12.95 10.02
N ASP A 13 -13.53 12.18 11.12
CA ASP A 13 -12.91 12.56 12.39
C ASP A 13 -11.44 12.08 12.47
N LEU A 14 -10.52 12.98 12.13
CA LEU A 14 -9.08 12.73 12.22
C LEU A 14 -8.60 12.50 13.67
N LYS A 15 -9.28 13.06 14.69
CA LYS A 15 -8.93 12.83 16.10
C LYS A 15 -9.30 11.41 16.50
N TYR A 16 -10.46 10.94 16.05
CA TYR A 16 -10.86 9.55 16.24
C TYR A 16 -9.87 8.58 15.57
N ILE A 17 -9.49 8.84 14.32
CA ILE A 17 -8.49 8.01 13.61
C ILE A 17 -7.17 7.99 14.40
N ALA A 18 -6.67 9.14 14.84
CA ALA A 18 -5.45 9.24 15.65
C ALA A 18 -5.53 8.41 16.96
N SER A 19 -6.71 8.37 17.61
CA SER A 19 -6.93 7.56 18.81
C SER A 19 -6.83 6.05 18.57
N LYS A 20 -7.08 5.60 17.32
CA LYS A 20 -7.05 4.18 16.92
C LYS A 20 -5.70 3.76 16.33
N THR A 21 -4.81 4.68 16.02
CA THR A 21 -3.49 4.41 15.42
C THR A 21 -2.36 4.41 16.44
N HIS A 22 -2.61 4.04 17.69
CA HIS A 22 -1.53 3.90 18.68
C HIS A 22 -0.52 2.82 18.22
N GLY A 23 0.77 3.14 18.27
CA GLY A 23 1.85 2.26 17.81
C GLY A 23 2.08 2.25 16.30
N PHE A 24 1.31 3.01 15.51
CA PHE A 24 1.60 3.21 14.09
C PHE A 24 2.81 4.12 13.93
N SER A 25 3.72 3.75 13.05
CA SER A 25 4.81 4.61 12.61
C SER A 25 4.30 5.70 11.65
N GLY A 26 5.14 6.71 11.39
CA GLY A 26 4.85 7.69 10.33
C GLY A 26 4.67 7.05 8.95
N ALA A 27 5.35 5.92 8.68
CA ALA A 27 5.19 5.16 7.45
C ALA A 27 3.82 4.47 7.38
N ASP A 28 3.34 3.89 8.49
CA ASP A 28 2.02 3.24 8.55
C ASP A 28 0.89 4.26 8.33
N LEU A 29 0.99 5.44 8.96
CA LEU A 29 0.07 6.55 8.73
C LEU A 29 0.14 7.05 7.28
N GLY A 30 1.34 7.12 6.71
CA GLY A 30 1.56 7.42 5.30
C GLY A 30 0.83 6.43 4.38
N PHE A 31 0.97 5.13 4.65
CA PHE A 31 0.29 4.07 3.92
C PHE A 31 -1.23 4.23 3.95
N VAL A 32 -1.83 4.48 5.14
CA VAL A 32 -3.27 4.69 5.27
C VAL A 32 -3.74 5.85 4.39
N THR A 33 -3.08 7.01 4.50
CA THR A 33 -3.48 8.21 3.74
C THR A 33 -3.36 8.00 2.23
N GLN A 34 -2.27 7.41 1.76
CA GLN A 34 -2.09 7.11 0.33
C GLN A 34 -3.09 6.09 -0.18
N ARG A 35 -3.44 5.08 0.64
CA ARG A 35 -4.44 4.10 0.28
C ARG A 35 -5.83 4.72 0.17
N ALA A 36 -6.21 5.59 1.11
CA ALA A 36 -7.47 6.33 1.04
C ALA A 36 -7.57 7.17 -0.24
N VAL A 37 -6.51 7.90 -0.60
CA VAL A 37 -6.42 8.66 -1.87
C VAL A 37 -6.59 7.75 -3.08
N LYS A 38 -5.92 6.59 -3.11
CA LYS A 38 -6.05 5.65 -4.23
C LYS A 38 -7.46 5.07 -4.34
N LEU A 39 -8.18 4.91 -3.24
CA LEU A 39 -9.57 4.43 -3.27
C LEU A 39 -10.49 5.48 -3.87
N ALA A 40 -10.36 6.74 -3.47
CA ALA A 40 -11.13 7.84 -4.03
C ALA A 40 -10.88 8.02 -5.54
N ILE A 41 -9.62 7.97 -5.99
CA ILE A 41 -9.30 8.06 -7.43
C ILE A 41 -9.94 6.90 -8.21
N LYS A 42 -9.92 5.68 -7.66
CA LYS A 42 -10.55 4.52 -8.31
C LYS A 42 -12.06 4.66 -8.40
N GLU A 43 -12.69 5.18 -7.35
CA GLU A 43 -14.13 5.44 -7.34
C GLU A 43 -14.50 6.53 -8.36
N SER A 44 -13.72 7.61 -8.42
CA SER A 44 -13.92 8.69 -9.38
C SER A 44 -13.91 8.18 -10.83
N ILE A 45 -12.85 7.44 -11.20
CA ILE A 45 -12.74 6.81 -12.52
C ILE A 45 -13.88 5.84 -12.81
N ALA A 46 -14.29 5.03 -11.82
CA ALA A 46 -15.39 4.08 -12.01
C ALA A 46 -16.73 4.78 -12.26
N ALA A 47 -17.01 5.85 -11.52
CA ALA A 47 -18.22 6.66 -11.67
C ALA A 47 -18.24 7.40 -13.02
N ASP A 48 -17.10 7.92 -13.47
CA ASP A 48 -16.99 8.57 -14.79
C ASP A 48 -17.25 7.58 -15.93
N ILE A 49 -16.70 6.36 -15.84
CA ILE A 49 -16.94 5.30 -16.83
C ILE A 49 -18.43 4.91 -16.86
N GLU A 50 -19.08 4.82 -15.70
CA GLU A 50 -20.52 4.50 -15.62
C GLU A 50 -21.36 5.61 -16.25
N ARG A 51 -21.10 6.88 -15.88
CA ARG A 51 -21.76 8.05 -16.47
C ARG A 51 -21.59 8.10 -17.98
N GLN A 52 -20.39 7.82 -18.49
CA GLN A 52 -20.13 7.79 -19.93
C GLN A 52 -20.95 6.69 -20.62
N LYS A 53 -20.98 5.48 -20.06
CA LYS A 53 -21.78 4.37 -20.60
C LYS A 53 -23.28 4.68 -20.63
N GLU A 54 -23.80 5.34 -19.60
CA GLU A 54 -25.21 5.77 -19.55
C GLU A 54 -25.54 6.79 -20.64
N ARG A 55 -24.66 7.78 -20.87
CA ARG A 55 -24.81 8.77 -21.95
C ARG A 55 -24.74 8.15 -23.34
N GLU A 56 -23.78 7.23 -23.54
CA GLU A 56 -23.65 6.45 -24.77
C GLU A 56 -24.92 5.62 -25.03
N ALA A 57 -25.48 4.99 -23.99
CA ALA A 57 -26.73 4.24 -24.08
C ALA A 57 -27.96 5.13 -24.33
N ALA A 58 -27.94 6.37 -23.86
CA ALA A 58 -28.98 7.38 -24.10
C ALA A 58 -28.89 8.00 -25.51
N GLY A 59 -27.83 7.73 -26.28
CA GLY A 59 -27.63 8.25 -27.63
C GLY A 59 -27.21 9.72 -27.67
N GLU A 60 -26.63 10.25 -26.59
CA GLU A 60 -26.08 11.61 -26.54
C GLU A 60 -24.70 11.64 -27.24
N ASP A 61 -24.51 12.57 -28.18
CA ASP A 61 -23.26 12.71 -28.94
C ASP A 61 -22.09 13.08 -28.00
N ALA A 62 -21.03 12.26 -28.02
CA ALA A 62 -19.83 12.37 -27.17
C ALA A 62 -18.94 13.60 -27.46
N MET A 63 -19.40 14.57 -28.25
CA MET A 63 -18.60 15.74 -28.67
C MET A 63 -18.65 16.93 -27.68
N ASP A 64 -19.39 16.80 -26.58
CA ASP A 64 -19.38 17.76 -25.46
C ASP A 64 -19.04 16.99 -24.17
N ALA A 65 -17.85 16.38 -24.15
CA ALA A 65 -17.26 15.86 -22.92
C ALA A 65 -16.77 17.05 -22.09
N ASP A 66 -17.69 17.80 -21.52
CA ASP A 66 -17.40 18.69 -20.41
C ASP A 66 -16.59 17.87 -19.39
N GLU A 67 -15.42 18.39 -19.01
CA GLU A 67 -14.61 17.91 -17.89
C GLU A 67 -15.46 18.13 -16.63
N GLY A 68 -16.46 17.28 -16.46
CA GLY A 68 -17.50 17.42 -15.47
C GLY A 68 -16.91 17.40 -14.06
N GLU A 69 -17.72 17.88 -13.13
CA GLU A 69 -17.34 17.92 -11.72
C GLU A 69 -16.99 16.51 -11.23
N ASP A 70 -15.81 16.37 -10.59
CA ASP A 70 -15.29 15.08 -10.10
C ASP A 70 -16.37 14.42 -9.22
N PRO A 71 -16.83 13.21 -9.55
CA PRO A 71 -17.85 12.53 -8.76
C PRO A 71 -17.39 12.21 -7.34
N VAL A 72 -16.09 12.27 -7.05
CA VAL A 72 -15.50 12.02 -5.72
C VAL A 72 -14.54 13.16 -5.34
N PRO A 73 -15.05 14.35 -5.02
CA PRO A 73 -14.21 15.53 -4.80
C PRO A 73 -13.43 15.50 -3.47
N GLU A 74 -13.84 14.66 -2.52
CA GLU A 74 -13.28 14.64 -1.16
C GLU A 74 -13.05 13.22 -0.64
N LEU A 75 -12.05 13.06 0.24
CA LEU A 75 -11.88 11.82 0.99
C LEU A 75 -12.98 11.66 2.05
N THR A 76 -13.91 10.74 1.80
CA THR A 76 -14.96 10.35 2.75
C THR A 76 -14.47 9.37 3.83
N ARG A 77 -15.29 9.17 4.86
CA ARG A 77 -15.07 8.17 5.91
C ARG A 77 -14.80 6.76 5.34
N ARG A 78 -15.54 6.36 4.30
CA ARG A 78 -15.41 5.05 3.64
C ARG A 78 -13.98 4.78 3.17
N HIS A 79 -13.34 5.78 2.56
CA HIS A 79 -11.95 5.67 2.10
C HIS A 79 -10.97 5.41 3.24
N PHE A 80 -11.17 6.07 4.39
CA PHE A 80 -10.34 5.85 5.56
C PHE A 80 -10.61 4.51 6.24
N GLU A 81 -11.86 4.06 6.29
CA GLU A 81 -12.22 2.74 6.85
C GLU A 81 -11.57 1.60 6.07
N GLU A 82 -11.73 1.60 4.74
CA GLU A 82 -11.10 0.60 3.87
C GLU A 82 -9.57 0.68 3.89
N ALA A 83 -9.01 1.88 4.01
CA ALA A 83 -7.57 2.06 4.14
C ALA A 83 -7.03 1.50 5.46
N MET A 84 -7.74 1.76 6.57
CA MET A 84 -7.39 1.30 7.91
C MET A 84 -7.52 -0.21 8.07
N GLN A 85 -8.51 -0.84 7.43
CA GLN A 85 -8.65 -2.31 7.44
C GLN A 85 -7.42 -3.03 6.86
N ALA A 86 -6.77 -2.41 5.88
CA ALA A 86 -5.56 -2.96 5.26
C ALA A 86 -4.26 -2.55 5.98
N ALA A 87 -4.34 -1.61 6.92
CA ALA A 87 -3.18 -1.13 7.62
C ALA A 87 -2.78 -2.12 8.73
N ARG A 88 -1.57 -2.67 8.64
CA ARG A 88 -0.95 -3.47 9.70
C ARG A 88 0.11 -2.64 10.40
N ARG A 89 0.29 -2.84 11.71
CA ARG A 89 1.40 -2.24 12.46
C ARG A 89 2.72 -2.82 11.94
N SER A 90 3.54 -2.00 11.31
CA SER A 90 4.89 -2.38 10.86
C SER A 90 5.84 -2.65 12.04
N SER A 91 5.62 -2.00 13.19
CA SER A 91 6.53 -2.01 14.35
C SER A 91 6.36 -3.20 15.32
N GLY A 92 5.68 -4.28 14.91
CA GLY A 92 5.61 -5.51 15.70
C GLY A 92 6.93 -6.27 15.70
N GLY A 93 7.85 -5.93 16.62
CA GLY A 93 9.03 -6.70 16.98
C GLY A 93 9.99 -7.00 15.82
N SER A 94 10.85 -6.03 15.48
CA SER A 94 11.91 -6.25 14.49
C SER A 94 12.91 -7.28 14.99
N ALA A 95 12.73 -8.55 14.64
CA ALA A 95 13.87 -9.39 14.32
C ALA A 95 14.50 -8.77 13.07
N PHE A 96 15.45 -7.85 13.28
CA PHE A 96 16.32 -7.41 12.20
C PHE A 96 16.98 -8.66 11.64
N PHE A 97 16.68 -8.99 10.38
CA PHE A 97 17.46 -9.95 9.64
C PHE A 97 18.90 -9.41 9.58
N LYS A 98 19.75 -9.89 10.49
CA LYS A 98 21.17 -9.59 10.51
C LYS A 98 21.82 -10.62 9.59
N PHE A 99 22.33 -10.16 8.45
CA PHE A 99 23.17 -11.00 7.61
C PHE A 99 24.35 -11.53 8.46
N PRO A 100 24.64 -12.84 8.43
CA PRO A 100 25.83 -13.35 9.11
C PRO A 100 27.05 -12.64 8.54
N SER A 101 27.84 -12.02 9.41
CA SER A 101 29.11 -11.43 9.02
C SER A 101 30.08 -12.57 8.74
N ALA A 102 30.70 -12.55 7.55
CA ALA A 102 31.76 -13.48 7.20
C ALA A 102 32.91 -13.31 8.21
N GLY A 103 33.03 -14.24 9.17
CA GLY A 103 34.05 -14.18 10.21
C GLY A 103 33.70 -14.75 11.58
N GLN A 104 32.50 -15.31 11.79
CA GLN A 104 32.25 -16.19 12.94
C GLN A 104 32.15 -17.64 12.46
N GLU A 105 33.32 -18.22 12.21
CA GLU A 105 33.49 -19.67 12.23
C GLU A 105 33.68 -20.15 13.68
N ALA A 106 33.27 -21.39 13.89
CA ALA A 106 33.66 -22.35 14.93
C ALA A 106 32.66 -22.66 16.05
N ASP A 107 32.55 -23.97 16.27
CA ASP A 107 31.96 -24.73 17.38
C ASP A 107 30.44 -24.92 17.44
N ALA A 108 29.96 -25.91 16.68
CA ALA A 108 29.09 -26.94 17.26
C ALA A 108 29.08 -28.21 16.39
N ALA A 109 29.70 -29.26 16.91
CA ALA A 109 29.58 -30.63 16.43
C ALA A 109 28.12 -31.11 16.48
N ASN A 110 27.52 -31.41 15.32
CA ASN A 110 26.64 -32.57 15.15
C ASN A 110 26.40 -32.81 13.66
N GLY A 111 26.66 -34.03 13.20
CA GLY A 111 26.51 -34.40 11.79
C GLY A 111 25.04 -34.46 11.36
N THR A 112 24.74 -33.93 10.18
CA THR A 112 24.12 -34.63 9.03
C THR A 112 23.88 -33.63 7.90
N GLY A 113 24.53 -33.85 6.76
CA GLY A 113 24.07 -33.46 5.41
C GLY A 113 24.28 -32.01 4.97
N PHE A 114 25.26 -31.78 4.08
CA PHE A 114 25.05 -31.23 2.72
C PHE A 114 26.41 -31.09 2.02
N GLY A 115 26.55 -31.74 0.85
CA GLY A 115 27.51 -31.35 -0.19
C GLY A 115 28.89 -32.03 -0.18
N ASP A 116 28.94 -33.31 -0.54
CA ASP A 116 30.12 -33.88 -1.19
C ASP A 116 30.20 -33.32 -2.62
N ALA A 117 30.97 -32.25 -2.81
CA ALA A 117 31.32 -31.73 -4.13
C ALA A 117 32.75 -32.17 -4.44
N GLY A 118 32.84 -33.26 -5.20
CA GLY A 118 34.08 -33.78 -5.74
C GLY A 118 34.92 -32.69 -6.39
N ASN A 119 36.20 -32.68 -6.03
CA ASN A 119 37.25 -31.86 -6.60
C ASN A 119 37.52 -32.28 -8.05
N ASP A 120 36.77 -31.73 -9.00
CA ASP A 120 37.06 -31.85 -10.44
C ASP A 120 38.01 -30.73 -10.88
N ASP A 121 39.30 -30.93 -10.61
CA ASP A 121 40.38 -29.96 -10.88
C ASP A 121 41.34 -30.49 -11.95
N SER A 122 40.83 -31.20 -12.97
CA SER A 122 41.64 -31.73 -14.09
C SER A 122 41.21 -31.22 -15.47
N LEU A 123 40.52 -30.08 -15.57
CA LEU A 123 40.10 -29.53 -16.87
C LEU A 123 41.04 -28.43 -17.43
N TYR A 124 42.18 -28.19 -16.80
CA TYR A 124 43.25 -27.35 -17.33
C TYR A 124 44.61 -28.03 -17.15
N ASP A 125 44.90 -28.98 -18.05
CA ASP A 125 46.25 -29.17 -18.63
C ASP A 125 46.10 -29.79 -20.03
#